data_AF-A0A7J4EBV5-F1
#
_entry.id   AF-A0A7J4EBV5-F1
#
_cell.length_a   1.000
_cell.length_b   1.000
_cell.length_c   1.000
_cell.angle_alpha   90.00
_cell.angle_beta   90.00
_cell.angle_gamma   90.00
#
_symmetry.space_group_name_H-M   'P 1'
#
loop_
_entity.id
_entity.type
_entity.pdbx_description
1 polymer ?
#
loop_
_entity_poly.entity_id
_entity_poly.type
_entity_poly.pdbx_seq_one_letter_code
_entity_poly.pdbx_strand_id
1 'polypeptide(L)'
;MLGSIGTFLSFLKLTYFTFFRKNVEIEAKEVPIFMLIPMCVVAFLCVAFGVYPQMLYAILPYPVHYDAYTFAHTVGTAELLAMTAFMFFAFRVLIMPHERITYDIDYLYRKAGRGIIWFCENPLMAFARAMDRGVHRLIDSAVWFSRNPAAATMILITATSTKLRNPFAAEHKGQERDLKEEKPQLMDEPMEKLSIGAGVLIVLLFFAIYLIVMFIHGWLAP
;
A
#
# COMPACT_ATOMS: atom_id res chain seq x y z
N MET A 1 14.67 41.03 -2.54
CA MET A 1 15.82 41.03 -1.61
C MET A 1 15.50 40.44 -0.24
N LEU A 2 14.35 40.73 0.39
CA LEU A 2 13.96 40.14 1.69
C LEU A 2 14.04 38.61 1.75
N GLY A 3 13.56 37.92 0.70
CA GLY A 3 13.66 36.45 0.63
C GLY A 3 15.10 35.94 0.69
N SER A 4 16.05 36.62 0.04
CA SER A 4 17.46 36.24 0.05
C SER A 4 18.09 36.32 1.44
N ILE A 5 17.73 37.36 2.21
CA ILE A 5 18.21 37.55 3.58
C ILE A 5 17.68 36.43 4.48
N GLY A 6 16.37 36.14 4.39
CA GLY A 6 15.72 35.08 5.18
C GLY A 6 16.26 33.68 4.87
N THR A 7 16.50 33.39 3.60
CA THR A 7 17.11 32.13 3.17
C THR A 7 18.55 32.01 3.66
N PHE A 8 19.38 33.04 3.48
CA PHE A 8 20.76 33.02 3.94
C PHE A 8 20.85 32.89 5.47
N LEU A 9 20.02 33.62 6.21
CA LEU A 9 19.94 33.52 7.67
C LEU A 9 19.52 32.11 8.15
N SER A 10 18.56 31.49 7.46
CA SER A 10 18.12 30.12 7.76
C SER A 10 19.24 29.10 7.57
N PHE A 11 19.97 29.17 6.45
CA PHE A 11 21.10 28.28 6.20
C PHE A 11 22.21 28.49 7.23
N LEU A 12 22.54 29.75 7.51
CA LEU A 12 23.62 30.09 8.43
C LEU A 12 23.28 29.65 9.87
N LYS A 13 22.01 29.77 10.28
CA LYS A 13 21.49 29.20 11.53
C LYS A 13 21.69 27.68 11.60
N LEU A 14 21.23 26.96 10.57
CA LEU A 14 21.34 25.50 10.52
C LEU A 14 22.81 25.07 10.59
N THR A 15 23.66 25.58 9.70
CA THR A 15 25.07 25.16 9.64
C THR A 15 25.82 25.47 10.93
N TYR A 16 25.55 26.61 11.56
CA TYR A 16 26.20 26.98 12.82
C TYR A 16 25.79 26.05 13.97
N PHE A 17 24.49 25.83 14.17
CA PHE A 17 24.01 25.02 15.29
C PHE A 17 24.22 23.51 15.10
N THR A 18 24.25 23.03 13.85
CA THR A 18 24.48 21.61 13.55
C THR A 18 25.96 21.23 13.57
N PHE A 19 26.86 22.05 13.01
CA PHE A 19 28.28 21.67 12.87
C PHE A 19 29.22 22.34 13.88
N PHE A 20 28.98 23.60 14.25
CA PHE A 20 29.93 24.37 15.07
C PHE A 20 29.58 24.39 16.57
N ARG A 21 28.35 24.03 16.95
CA ARG A 21 27.98 23.87 18.37
C ARG A 21 28.63 22.61 18.93
N LYS A 22 29.19 22.69 20.14
CA LYS A 22 29.76 21.53 20.83
C LYS A 22 28.70 20.43 20.95
N ASN A 23 28.97 19.29 20.34
CA ASN A 23 28.19 18.07 20.46
C ASN A 23 28.85 17.15 21.49
N VAL A 24 28.08 16.61 22.44
CA VAL A 24 28.56 15.72 23.51
C VAL A 24 27.90 14.34 23.43
N GLU A 25 26.84 14.19 22.64
CA GLU A 25 25.92 13.04 22.72
C GLU A 25 25.92 12.16 21.46
N ILE A 26 26.23 12.71 20.28
CA ILE A 26 26.06 12.01 19.01
C ILE A 26 27.40 11.84 18.30
N GLU A 27 27.79 10.59 18.08
CA GLU A 27 28.91 10.22 17.23
C GLU A 27 28.44 10.12 15.77
N ALA A 28 28.92 11.03 14.92
CA ALA A 28 28.53 11.07 13.51
C ALA A 28 29.33 10.05 12.69
N LYS A 29 28.64 9.15 11.98
CA LYS A 29 29.25 8.22 11.03
C LYS A 29 29.41 8.87 9.67
N GLU A 30 30.52 8.59 8.99
CA GLU A 30 30.73 9.03 7.61
C GLU A 30 29.73 8.39 6.63
N VAL A 31 29.37 9.17 5.61
CA VAL A 31 28.41 8.79 4.58
C VAL A 31 29.02 7.70 3.69
N PRO A 32 28.28 6.63 3.33
CA PRO A 32 28.79 5.60 2.43
C PRO A 32 29.15 6.15 1.05
N ILE A 33 30.15 5.56 0.40
CA ILE A 33 30.73 6.09 -0.84
C ILE A 33 29.72 6.26 -1.98
N PHE A 34 28.73 5.37 -2.07
CA PHE A 34 27.67 5.44 -3.08
C PHE A 34 26.74 6.64 -2.94
N MET A 35 26.65 7.24 -1.75
CA MET A 35 25.92 8.50 -1.53
C MET A 35 26.83 9.71 -1.69
N LEU A 36 28.12 9.58 -1.39
CA LEU A 36 29.11 10.66 -1.53
C LEU A 36 29.35 11.03 -3.00
N ILE A 37 29.42 10.05 -3.91
CA ILE A 37 29.65 10.29 -5.33
C ILE A 37 28.58 11.24 -5.94
N PRO A 38 27.26 10.96 -5.82
CA PRO A 38 26.23 11.89 -6.28
C PRO A 38 26.33 13.29 -5.64
N MET A 39 26.61 13.37 -4.34
CA MET A 39 26.74 14.66 -3.65
C MET A 39 27.88 15.49 -4.25
N CYS A 40 29.03 14.87 -4.53
CA CYS A 40 30.16 15.54 -5.17
C CYS A 40 29.84 15.98 -6.60
N VAL A 41 29.16 15.15 -7.40
CA VAL A 41 28.75 15.49 -8.77
C VAL A 41 27.80 16.69 -8.76
N VAL A 42 26.77 16.67 -7.91
CA VAL A 42 25.81 17.78 -7.81
C VAL A 42 26.50 19.05 -7.32
N ALA A 43 27.37 18.96 -6.31
CA ALA A 43 28.14 20.11 -5.83
C ALA A 43 29.00 20.72 -6.95
N PHE A 44 29.67 19.86 -7.74
CA PHE A 44 30.45 20.30 -8.90
C PHE A 44 29.57 21.01 -9.94
N LEU A 45 28.40 20.46 -10.28
CA LEU A 45 27.45 21.09 -11.21
C LEU A 45 26.96 22.44 -10.68
N CYS A 46 26.61 22.54 -9.40
CA CYS A 46 26.18 23.80 -8.78
C CYS A 46 27.26 24.89 -8.88
N VAL A 47 28.53 24.54 -8.64
CA VAL A 47 29.65 25.47 -8.79
C VAL A 47 29.87 25.85 -10.26
N ALA A 48 29.84 24.87 -11.17
CA ALA A 48 30.05 25.09 -12.60
C ALA A 48 28.98 26.03 -13.20
N PHE A 49 27.70 25.77 -12.92
CA PHE A 49 26.60 26.63 -13.38
C PHE A 49 26.56 27.98 -12.66
N GLY A 50 26.98 28.04 -11.40
CA GLY A 50 27.10 29.28 -10.66
C GLY A 50 28.12 30.21 -11.30
N VAL A 51 29.36 29.73 -11.47
CA VAL A 51 30.48 30.53 -12.00
C VAL A 51 30.30 30.85 -13.48
N TYR A 52 29.77 29.93 -14.28
CA TYR A 52 29.59 30.11 -15.72
C TYR A 52 28.11 29.97 -16.14
N PRO A 53 27.28 31.01 -15.90
CA PRO A 53 25.85 30.98 -16.19
C PRO A 53 25.53 30.88 -17.69
N GLN A 54 26.49 31.22 -18.55
CA GLN A 54 26.34 31.14 -20.00
C GLN A 54 26.04 29.72 -20.49
N MET A 55 26.50 28.69 -19.76
CA MET A 55 26.19 27.30 -20.08
C MET A 55 24.68 27.02 -19.97
N LEU A 56 23.97 27.70 -19.08
CA LEU A 56 22.51 27.64 -18.99
C LEU A 56 21.86 28.49 -20.08
N TYR A 57 22.35 29.71 -20.31
CA TYR A 57 21.78 30.64 -21.29
C TYR A 57 21.83 30.10 -22.73
N ALA A 58 22.84 29.31 -23.07
CA ALA A 58 22.96 28.67 -24.38
C ALA A 58 21.86 27.63 -24.67
N ILE A 59 21.22 27.08 -23.62
CA ILE A 59 20.16 26.06 -23.75
C ILE A 59 18.78 26.73 -23.86
N LEU A 60 18.65 27.99 -23.46
CA LEU A 60 17.37 28.68 -23.46
C LEU A 60 16.89 28.96 -24.90
N PRO A 61 15.62 28.68 -25.22
CA PRO A 61 15.06 28.93 -26.55
C PRO A 61 14.82 30.41 -26.85
N TYR A 62 14.81 31.27 -25.83
CA TYR A 62 14.59 32.71 -25.95
C TYR A 62 15.85 33.48 -25.53
N PRO A 63 16.20 34.58 -26.23
CA PRO A 63 17.37 35.37 -25.91
C PRO A 63 17.18 36.09 -24.57
N VAL A 64 18.13 35.89 -23.64
CA VAL A 64 18.17 36.57 -22.34
C VAL A 64 19.38 37.50 -22.31
N HIS A 65 19.12 38.79 -22.12
CA HIS A 65 20.13 39.83 -21.92
C HIS A 65 20.21 40.17 -20.43
N TYR A 66 20.78 39.26 -19.63
CA TYR A 66 20.97 39.48 -18.20
C TYR A 66 22.42 39.18 -17.80
N ASP A 67 23.12 40.23 -17.37
CA ASP A 67 24.49 40.12 -16.87
C ASP A 67 24.48 39.85 -15.36
N ALA A 68 24.57 38.57 -14.99
CA ALA A 68 24.51 38.14 -13.59
C ALA A 68 25.66 38.69 -12.72
N TYR A 69 26.82 38.98 -13.33
CA TYR A 69 28.04 39.43 -12.65
C TYR A 69 28.39 40.89 -12.88
N THR A 70 27.38 41.76 -12.99
CA THR A 70 27.64 43.21 -12.99
C THR A 70 28.14 43.65 -11.62
N PHE A 71 29.11 44.58 -11.63
CA PHE A 71 29.76 45.07 -10.41
C PHE A 71 28.75 45.58 -9.36
N ALA A 72 27.75 46.35 -9.79
CA ALA A 72 26.73 46.89 -8.90
C ALA A 72 25.90 45.78 -8.21
N HIS A 73 25.49 44.74 -8.94
CA HIS A 73 24.73 43.63 -8.37
C HIS A 73 25.58 42.78 -7.43
N THR A 74 26.83 42.48 -7.81
CA THR A 74 27.72 41.65 -6.99
C THR A 74 28.10 42.35 -5.68
N VAL A 75 28.42 43.64 -5.72
CA VAL A 75 28.79 44.39 -4.50
C VAL A 75 27.58 44.54 -3.58
N GLY A 76 26.41 44.91 -4.12
CA GLY A 76 25.20 45.06 -3.30
C GLY A 76 24.75 43.75 -2.65
N THR A 77 24.89 42.62 -3.35
CA THR A 77 24.59 41.30 -2.77
C THR A 77 25.63 40.86 -1.74
N ALA A 78 26.93 41.12 -1.98
CA ALA A 78 27.99 40.83 -1.03
C ALA A 78 27.85 41.63 0.27
N GLU A 79 27.55 42.93 0.18
CA GLU A 79 27.29 43.78 1.35
C GLU A 79 26.09 43.26 2.16
N LEU A 80 25.00 42.90 1.47
CA LEU A 80 23.81 42.35 2.12
C LEU A 80 24.10 41.05 2.86
N LEU A 81 24.85 40.13 2.25
CA LEU A 81 25.27 38.88 2.87
C LEU A 81 26.21 39.12 4.07
N ALA A 82 27.16 40.05 3.94
CA ALA A 82 28.07 40.43 5.02
C ALA A 82 27.31 41.01 6.22
N MET A 83 26.38 41.93 5.98
CA MET A 83 25.53 42.51 7.03
C MET A 83 24.64 41.46 7.71
N THR A 84 24.08 40.52 6.92
CA THR A 84 23.26 39.44 7.48
C THR A 84 24.08 38.48 8.35
N ALA A 85 25.29 38.11 7.89
CA ALA A 85 26.20 37.29 8.68
C ALA A 85 26.63 37.99 9.97
N PHE A 86 27.01 39.27 9.88
CA PHE A 86 27.34 40.10 11.04
C PHE A 86 26.18 40.14 12.05
N MET A 87 24.96 40.40 11.58
CA MET A 87 23.76 40.43 12.42
C MET A 87 23.52 39.07 13.10
N PHE A 88 23.69 37.95 12.39
CA PHE A 88 23.56 36.64 13.01
C PHE A 88 24.55 36.44 14.16
N PHE A 89 25.84 36.77 13.97
CA PHE A 89 26.84 36.61 15.02
C PHE A 89 26.60 37.53 16.21
N ALA A 90 26.14 38.77 15.97
CA ALA A 90 25.76 39.71 17.00
C ALA A 90 24.54 39.24 17.81
N PHE A 91 23.51 38.71 17.15
CA PHE A 91 22.23 38.30 17.75
C PHE A 91 22.09 36.78 17.97
N ARG A 92 23.19 36.04 17.96
CA ARG A 92 23.20 34.56 18.05
C ARG A 92 22.44 34.01 19.27
N VAL A 93 22.45 34.74 20.39
CA VAL A 93 21.78 34.35 21.64
C VAL A 93 20.25 34.42 21.49
N LEU A 94 19.75 35.41 20.77
CA LEU A 94 18.30 35.57 20.53
C LEU A 94 17.76 34.51 19.57
N ILE A 95 18.59 34.03 18.64
CA ILE A 95 18.19 33.14 17.54
C ILE A 95 18.35 31.65 17.90
N MET A 96 18.75 31.33 19.14
CA MET A 96 18.96 29.94 19.56
C MET A 96 17.71 29.06 19.33
N PRO A 97 17.89 27.81 18.86
CA PRO A 97 16.79 26.88 18.73
C PRO A 97 16.16 26.60 20.10
N HIS A 98 14.84 26.72 20.19
CA HIS A 98 14.08 26.41 21.39
C HIS A 98 13.54 24.98 21.28
N GLU A 99 13.54 24.25 22.38
CA GLU A 99 12.98 22.89 22.44
C GLU A 99 11.45 22.96 22.42
N ARG A 100 10.88 22.89 21.20
CA ARG A 100 9.43 22.91 20.97
C ARG A 100 9.06 21.74 20.06
N ILE A 101 8.06 20.98 20.47
CA ILE A 101 7.47 19.93 19.63
C ILE A 101 6.74 20.62 18.47
N THR A 102 7.27 20.48 17.26
CA THR A 102 6.66 21.02 16.05
C THR A 102 5.75 19.94 15.44
N TYR A 103 4.45 20.20 15.41
CA TYR A 103 3.50 19.33 14.70
C TYR A 103 3.51 19.70 13.22
N ASP A 104 4.30 18.97 12.43
CA ASP A 104 4.35 19.10 10.98
C ASP A 104 3.31 18.18 10.31
N ILE A 105 3.18 18.27 8.98
CA ILE A 105 2.38 17.39 8.13
C ILE A 105 2.74 15.91 8.33
N ASP A 106 3.96 15.60 8.77
CA ASP A 106 4.39 14.26 9.18
C ASP A 106 3.48 13.64 10.23
N TYR A 107 2.91 14.44 11.14
CA TYR A 107 1.95 13.95 12.13
C TYR A 107 0.66 13.45 11.46
N LEU A 108 0.17 14.21 10.47
CA LEU A 108 -0.99 13.83 9.67
C LEU A 108 -0.69 12.58 8.85
N TYR A 109 0.48 12.52 8.20
CA TYR A 109 0.92 11.37 7.41
C TYR A 109 1.01 10.09 8.25
N ARG A 110 1.64 10.15 9.44
CA ARG A 110 1.72 9.01 10.37
C ARG A 110 0.34 8.58 10.87
N LYS A 111 -0.58 9.52 11.10
CA LYS A 111 -1.96 9.20 11.53
C LYS A 111 -2.77 8.55 10.41
N ALA A 112 -2.66 9.06 9.19
CA ALA A 112 -3.30 8.50 8.01
C ALA A 112 -2.77 7.08 7.71
N GLY A 113 -1.45 6.89 7.73
CA GLY A 113 -0.82 5.58 7.52
C GLY A 113 -1.29 4.53 8.53
N ARG A 114 -1.40 4.88 9.83
CA ARG A 114 -1.99 3.99 10.84
C ARG A 114 -3.44 3.61 10.54
N GLY A 115 -4.23 4.55 10.02
CA GLY A 115 -5.60 4.28 9.60
C GLY A 115 -5.69 3.28 8.45
N ILE A 116 -4.79 3.40 7.46
CA ILE A 116 -4.71 2.46 6.33
C ILE A 116 -4.29 1.07 6.81
N ILE A 117 -3.26 0.97 7.65
CA ILE A 117 -2.81 -0.31 8.21
C ILE A 117 -3.95 -0.98 8.99
N TRP A 118 -4.63 -0.23 9.86
CA TRP A 118 -5.77 -0.73 10.61
C TRP A 118 -6.90 -1.24 9.69
N PHE A 119 -7.18 -0.54 8.58
CA PHE A 119 -8.18 -0.95 7.59
C PHE A 119 -7.78 -2.24 6.86
N CYS A 120 -6.51 -2.40 6.49
CA CYS A 120 -6.02 -3.62 5.85
C CYS A 120 -6.08 -4.82 6.81
N GLU A 121 -5.71 -4.63 8.07
CA GLU A 121 -5.62 -5.73 9.04
C GLU A 121 -6.98 -6.19 9.59
N ASN A 122 -7.97 -5.29 9.67
CA ASN A 122 -9.25 -5.59 10.32
C ASN A 122 -10.38 -5.85 9.32
N PRO A 123 -11.03 -4.82 8.72
CA PRO A 123 -12.20 -5.04 7.88
C PRO A 123 -11.87 -5.85 6.62
N LEU A 124 -10.72 -5.60 5.99
CA LEU A 124 -10.35 -6.30 4.76
C LEU A 124 -10.05 -7.78 5.01
N MET A 125 -9.28 -8.11 6.05
CA MET A 125 -9.03 -9.50 6.43
C MET A 125 -10.28 -10.21 6.94
N ALA A 126 -11.17 -9.51 7.66
CA ALA A 126 -12.45 -10.08 8.09
C ALA A 126 -13.33 -10.42 6.89
N PHE A 127 -13.38 -9.55 5.88
CA PHE A 127 -14.09 -9.78 4.63
C PHE A 127 -13.50 -10.97 3.85
N ALA A 128 -12.17 -11.01 3.69
CA ALA A 128 -11.50 -12.13 3.03
C ALA A 128 -11.80 -13.48 3.70
N ARG A 129 -11.74 -13.55 5.04
CA ARG A 129 -12.11 -14.75 5.80
C ARG A 129 -13.60 -15.08 5.70
N ALA A 130 -14.48 -14.10 5.55
CA ALA A 130 -15.91 -14.33 5.35
C ALA A 130 -16.17 -14.95 3.96
N MET A 131 -15.49 -14.45 2.92
CA MET A 131 -15.56 -15.02 1.58
C MET A 131 -15.03 -16.46 1.56
N ASP A 132 -13.86 -16.71 2.14
CA ASP A 132 -13.25 -18.03 2.20
C ASP A 132 -14.19 -19.07 2.86
N ARG A 133 -14.82 -18.71 3.98
CA ARG A 133 -15.86 -19.53 4.63
C ARG A 133 -17.13 -19.70 3.80
N GLY A 134 -17.46 -18.75 2.93
CA GLY A 134 -18.57 -18.88 1.99
C GLY A 134 -18.26 -19.91 0.91
N VAL A 135 -17.06 -19.83 0.33
CA VAL A 135 -16.58 -20.75 -0.71
C VAL A 135 -16.49 -22.18 -0.18
N HIS A 136 -15.87 -22.39 0.99
CA HIS A 136 -15.82 -23.74 1.58
C HIS A 136 -17.20 -24.32 1.85
N ARG A 137 -18.17 -23.53 2.33
CA ARG A 137 -19.56 -24.01 2.51
C ARG A 137 -20.23 -24.41 1.20
N LEU A 138 -19.98 -23.68 0.11
CA LEU A 138 -20.48 -24.05 -1.21
C LEU A 138 -19.85 -25.34 -1.71
N ILE A 139 -18.54 -25.51 -1.52
CA ILE A 139 -17.82 -26.73 -1.87
C ILE A 139 -18.37 -27.91 -1.06
N ASP A 140 -18.50 -27.78 0.26
CA ASP A 140 -19.04 -28.84 1.12
C ASP A 140 -20.49 -29.20 0.73
N SER A 141 -21.31 -28.20 0.40
CA SER A 141 -22.69 -28.42 -0.04
C SER A 141 -22.75 -29.13 -1.40
N ALA A 142 -21.87 -28.74 -2.33
CA ALA A 142 -21.76 -29.37 -3.64
C ALA A 142 -21.23 -30.81 -3.55
N VAL A 143 -20.23 -31.05 -2.69
CA VAL A 143 -19.70 -32.39 -2.41
C VAL A 143 -20.76 -33.27 -1.74
N TRP A 144 -21.52 -32.72 -0.77
CA TRP A 144 -22.63 -33.41 -0.14
C TRP A 144 -23.73 -33.78 -1.15
N PHE A 145 -24.15 -32.82 -1.98
CA PHE A 145 -25.13 -33.05 -3.04
C PHE A 145 -24.65 -34.09 -4.06
N SER A 146 -23.37 -34.01 -4.45
CA SER A 146 -22.75 -34.94 -5.40
C SER A 146 -22.58 -36.36 -4.84
N ARG A 147 -22.33 -36.51 -3.54
CA ARG A 147 -22.17 -37.83 -2.92
C ARG A 147 -23.49 -38.57 -2.76
N ASN A 148 -24.63 -37.89 -2.74
CA ASN A 148 -25.92 -38.55 -2.55
C ASN A 148 -27.10 -37.80 -3.21
N PRO A 149 -27.19 -37.81 -4.55
CA PRO A 149 -28.23 -37.08 -5.27
C PRO A 149 -29.64 -37.59 -4.94
N ALA A 150 -29.81 -38.88 -4.67
CA ALA A 150 -31.10 -39.47 -4.32
C ALA A 150 -31.55 -39.09 -2.90
N ALA A 151 -30.65 -39.13 -1.90
CA ALA A 151 -30.99 -38.76 -0.52
C ALA A 151 -31.21 -37.24 -0.37
N ALA A 152 -30.39 -36.40 -1.03
CA ALA A 152 -30.54 -34.95 -0.99
C ALA A 152 -31.88 -34.49 -1.61
N THR A 153 -32.28 -35.10 -2.73
CA THR A 153 -33.55 -34.81 -3.40
C THR A 153 -34.74 -35.27 -2.55
N MET A 154 -34.66 -36.43 -1.90
CA MET A 154 -35.71 -36.91 -0.97
C MET A 154 -35.87 -36.02 0.25
N ILE A 155 -34.78 -35.52 0.85
CA ILE A 155 -34.83 -34.58 1.99
C ILE A 155 -35.42 -33.23 1.57
N LEU A 156 -35.05 -32.73 0.39
CA LEU A 156 -35.59 -31.47 -0.15
C LEU A 156 -37.10 -31.59 -0.42
N ILE A 157 -37.54 -32.70 -1.01
CA ILE A 157 -38.95 -33.00 -1.30
C ILE A 157 -39.76 -33.17 0.00
N THR A 158 -39.24 -33.91 0.98
CA THR A 158 -39.96 -34.11 2.26
C THR A 158 -40.04 -32.84 3.10
N ALA A 159 -39.00 -31.98 3.06
CA ALA A 159 -39.01 -30.68 3.74
C ALA A 159 -39.92 -29.65 3.06
N THR A 160 -39.99 -29.65 1.72
CA THR A 160 -40.93 -28.79 0.99
C THR A 160 -42.37 -29.29 1.11
N SER A 161 -42.61 -30.60 1.09
CA SER A 161 -43.95 -31.17 1.22
C SER A 161 -44.55 -30.96 2.61
N THR A 162 -43.76 -31.00 3.68
CA THR A 162 -44.24 -30.71 5.05
C THR A 162 -44.58 -29.23 5.24
N LYS A 163 -43.79 -28.32 4.66
CA LYS A 163 -44.06 -26.87 4.70
C LYS A 163 -45.28 -26.46 3.86
N LEU A 164 -45.54 -27.17 2.76
CA LEU A 164 -46.74 -26.96 1.94
C LEU A 164 -48.01 -27.54 2.60
N ARG A 165 -47.89 -28.67 3.32
CA ARG A 165 -49.04 -29.35 3.93
C ARG A 165 -49.56 -28.63 5.18
N ASN A 166 -48.70 -27.98 5.96
CA ASN A 166 -49.09 -27.17 7.13
C ASN A 166 -48.22 -25.91 7.23
N PRO A 167 -48.64 -24.76 6.68
CA PRO A 167 -47.87 -23.51 6.78
C PRO A 167 -47.85 -22.90 8.20
N PHE A 168 -48.67 -23.43 9.13
CA PHE A 168 -48.87 -22.91 10.49
C PHE A 168 -48.70 -23.95 11.62
N ALA A 169 -48.25 -25.19 11.35
CA ALA A 169 -48.05 -26.18 12.41
C ALA A 169 -46.69 -25.98 13.10
N ALA A 170 -46.74 -25.75 14.40
CA ALA A 170 -45.58 -25.61 15.26
C ALA A 170 -44.64 -26.83 15.17
N GLU A 171 -43.35 -26.51 15.14
CA GLU A 171 -42.17 -27.36 15.10
C GLU A 171 -42.29 -28.63 15.96
N HIS A 172 -42.56 -29.79 15.33
CA HIS A 172 -42.55 -31.09 16.00
C HIS A 172 -41.10 -31.54 16.26
N LYS A 173 -40.56 -31.08 17.39
CA LYS A 173 -39.27 -31.48 18.00
C LYS A 173 -39.07 -32.99 18.19
N GLY A 174 -40.12 -33.81 18.02
CA GLY A 174 -40.08 -35.27 18.16
C GLY A 174 -39.53 -35.99 16.93
N GLN A 175 -39.81 -35.49 15.71
CA GLN A 175 -39.44 -36.18 14.47
C GLN A 175 -37.95 -36.02 14.13
N GLU A 176 -37.30 -34.97 14.63
CA GLU A 176 -35.84 -34.80 14.54
C GLU A 176 -35.05 -35.81 15.39
N ARG A 177 -35.68 -36.42 16.42
CA ARG A 177 -35.01 -37.42 17.28
C ARG A 177 -35.00 -38.79 16.62
N ASP A 178 -36.12 -39.22 16.03
CA ASP A 178 -36.18 -40.48 15.28
C ASP A 178 -35.28 -40.45 14.03
N LEU A 179 -35.23 -39.32 13.31
CA LEU A 179 -34.29 -39.15 12.18
C LEU A 179 -32.82 -39.09 12.61
N LYS A 180 -32.52 -38.75 13.87
CA LYS A 180 -31.17 -38.74 14.43
C LYS A 180 -30.75 -40.12 14.95
N GLU A 181 -31.69 -40.97 15.33
CA GLU A 181 -31.44 -42.34 15.80
C GLU A 181 -31.32 -43.38 14.68
N GLU A 182 -31.95 -43.17 13.51
CA GLU A 182 -31.68 -43.99 12.30
C GLU A 182 -30.37 -43.59 11.58
N LYS A 183 -29.95 -42.33 11.75
CA LYS A 183 -28.74 -41.76 11.12
C LYS A 183 -27.40 -42.46 11.42
N PRO A 184 -27.14 -43.08 12.59
CA PRO A 184 -25.85 -43.69 12.90
C PRO A 184 -25.64 -45.02 12.17
N GLN A 185 -26.70 -45.76 11.82
CA GLN A 185 -26.57 -47.13 11.30
C GLN A 185 -26.33 -47.19 9.78
N LEU A 186 -26.58 -46.12 9.03
CA LEU A 186 -26.22 -46.01 7.60
C LEU A 186 -24.85 -45.34 7.37
N MET A 187 -24.11 -44.98 8.42
CA MET A 187 -22.84 -44.22 8.34
C MET A 187 -21.57 -45.10 8.31
N ASP A 188 -21.70 -46.42 8.16
CA ASP A 188 -20.57 -47.37 8.11
C ASP A 188 -20.46 -48.10 6.76
N GLU A 189 -20.65 -47.40 5.64
CA GLU A 189 -20.09 -47.89 4.37
C GLU A 189 -18.69 -47.31 4.15
N PRO A 190 -17.70 -48.16 3.81
CA PRO A 190 -16.32 -47.73 3.67
C PRO A 190 -16.24 -46.61 2.63
N MET A 191 -15.56 -45.53 2.99
CA MET A 191 -15.19 -44.44 2.10
C MET A 191 -14.58 -45.00 0.82
N GLU A 192 -15.38 -45.15 -0.24
CA GLU A 192 -14.85 -45.23 -1.59
C GLU A 192 -14.21 -43.88 -1.87
N LYS A 193 -12.90 -43.83 -1.63
CA LYS A 193 -12.04 -42.71 -1.97
C LYS A 193 -12.16 -42.57 -3.48
N LEU A 194 -12.98 -41.62 -3.92
CA LEU A 194 -13.00 -41.20 -5.31
C LEU A 194 -11.55 -40.85 -5.66
N SER A 195 -10.92 -41.70 -6.47
CA SER A 195 -9.54 -41.56 -6.87
C SER A 195 -9.31 -40.13 -7.34
N ILE A 196 -8.21 -39.50 -6.93
CA ILE A 196 -7.80 -38.19 -7.43
C ILE A 196 -7.85 -38.16 -8.98
N GLY A 197 -7.62 -39.32 -9.62
CA GLY A 197 -7.77 -39.52 -11.06
C GLY A 197 -9.20 -39.32 -11.58
N ALA A 198 -10.25 -39.71 -10.84
CA ALA A 198 -11.63 -39.47 -11.24
C ALA A 198 -12.01 -37.98 -11.17
N GLY A 199 -11.48 -37.25 -10.19
CA GLY A 199 -11.62 -35.79 -10.13
C GLY A 199 -10.95 -35.09 -11.33
N VAL A 200 -9.72 -35.50 -11.66
CA VAL A 200 -9.00 -34.99 -12.84
C VAL A 200 -9.73 -35.34 -14.15
N LEU A 201 -10.31 -36.53 -14.25
CA LEU A 201 -11.06 -36.97 -15.43
C LEU A 201 -12.31 -36.11 -15.65
N ILE A 202 -13.04 -35.78 -14.58
CA ILE A 202 -14.22 -34.88 -14.67
C ILE A 202 -13.82 -33.47 -15.11
N VAL A 203 -12.72 -32.92 -14.57
CA VAL A 203 -12.20 -31.60 -14.97
C VAL A 203 -11.77 -31.61 -16.44
N LEU A 204 -11.05 -32.65 -16.87
CA LEU A 204 -10.62 -32.81 -18.27
C LEU A 204 -11.82 -32.95 -19.22
N LEU A 205 -12.86 -33.69 -18.82
CA LEU A 205 -14.07 -33.88 -19.61
C LEU A 205 -14.84 -32.56 -19.76
N PHE A 206 -14.94 -31.77 -18.68
CA PHE A 206 -15.53 -30.42 -18.75
C PHE A 206 -14.73 -29.50 -19.67
N PHE A 207 -13.40 -29.53 -19.59
CA PHE A 207 -12.52 -28.74 -20.45
C PHE A 207 -12.62 -29.16 -21.92
N ALA A 208 -12.73 -30.46 -22.20
CA ALA A 208 -12.94 -31.00 -23.53
C ALA A 208 -14.30 -30.57 -24.12
N ILE A 209 -15.38 -30.63 -23.33
CA ILE A 209 -16.69 -30.13 -23.75
C ILE A 209 -16.64 -28.64 -24.03
N TYR A 210 -15.99 -27.85 -23.17
CA TYR A 210 -15.81 -26.41 -23.39
C TYR A 210 -15.08 -26.10 -24.71
N LEU A 211 -14.01 -26.83 -25.01
CA LEU A 211 -13.29 -26.70 -26.28
C LEU A 211 -14.13 -27.12 -27.48
N ILE A 212 -14.93 -28.20 -27.38
CA ILE A 212 -15.83 -28.64 -28.45
C ILE A 212 -16.91 -27.59 -28.71
N VAL A 213 -17.52 -27.03 -27.66
CA VAL A 213 -18.52 -25.96 -27.77
C VAL A 213 -17.89 -24.72 -28.42
N MET A 214 -16.68 -24.36 -28.02
CA MET A 214 -15.95 -23.23 -28.59
C MET A 214 -15.60 -23.46 -30.09
N PHE A 215 -15.23 -24.68 -30.45
CA PHE A 215 -14.94 -25.09 -31.83
C PHE A 215 -16.20 -25.08 -32.71
N ILE A 216 -17.32 -25.59 -32.22
CA ILE A 216 -18.62 -25.59 -32.92
C ILE A 216 -19.12 -24.16 -33.14
N HIS A 217 -18.91 -23.26 -32.18
CA HIS A 217 -19.29 -21.85 -32.30
C HIS A 217 -18.30 -21.00 -33.10
N GLY A 218 -17.25 -21.61 -33.70
CA GLY A 218 -16.36 -20.94 -34.65
C GLY A 218 -15.47 -19.85 -34.03
N TRP A 219 -15.31 -19.81 -32.72
CA TRP A 219 -14.55 -18.75 -32.02
C TRP A 219 -13.03 -18.89 -32.15
N LEU A 220 -12.57 -20.01 -32.71
CA LEU A 220 -11.14 -20.35 -32.89
C LEU A 220 -10.70 -20.45 -34.36
N ALA A 221 -11.52 -19.98 -35.31
CA ALA A 221 -11.07 -19.75 -36.68
C ALA A 221 -10.49 -18.32 -36.76
N PRO A 222 -9.26 -18.13 -37.29
CA PRO A 222 -8.65 -16.80 -37.41
C PRO A 222 -9.42 -15.87 -38.36
#